data_AF-A0A917AKX9-F1
#
_entry.id   AF-A0A917AKX9-F1
#
_cell.length_a   1.000
_cell.length_b   1.000
_cell.length_c   1.000
_cell.angle_alpha   90.00
_cell.angle_beta   90.00
_cell.angle_gamma   90.00
#
_symmetry.space_group_name_H-M   'P 1'
#
loop_
_entity.id
_entity.type
_entity.pdbx_description
1 polymer ?
#
loop_
_entity_poly.entity_id
_entity_poly.type
_entity_poly.pdbx_seq_one_letter_code
_entity_poly.pdbx_strand_id
1 'polypeptide(L)' 'MRHELACQCLGADESCFANLIAEAAEGDPEDAMLIATLLVRADMAPCLAALARDVGLALKRMSLRSRKASVTLGTTVH' A
#
# COMPACT_ATOMS: atom_id res chain seq x y z
N MET A 1 17.11 -5.41 15.73
CA MET A 1 16.95 -4.12 15.02
C MET A 1 16.77 -3.01 16.05
N ARG A 2 17.80 -2.18 16.27
CA ARG A 2 17.66 -0.88 16.94
C ARG A 2 18.30 0.13 16.00
N HIS A 3 17.47 0.81 15.22
CA HIS A 3 17.94 1.91 14.39
C HIS A 3 17.95 3.20 15.21
N GLU A 4 18.71 4.19 14.76
CA GLU A 4 18.70 5.53 15.34
C GLU A 4 17.32 6.19 15.14
N LEU A 5 16.96 7.13 16.03
CA LEU A 5 15.68 7.85 16.02
C LEU A 5 15.34 8.53 14.68
N ALA A 6 16.35 8.78 13.82
CA ALA A 6 16.21 9.45 12.53
C ALA A 6 16.39 8.52 11.32
N CYS A 7 16.45 7.19 11.48
CA CYS A 7 16.59 6.31 10.32
C CYS A 7 15.31 6.30 9.48
N GLN A 8 15.47 6.40 8.16
CA GLN A 8 14.40 6.35 7.16
C GLN A 8 13.96 4.91 6.83
N CYS A 9 14.52 3.93 7.53
CA CYS A 9 14.25 2.53 7.32
C CYS A 9 12.84 2.23 7.84
N LEU A 10 11.99 1.64 6.99
CA LEU A 10 10.73 1.07 7.42
C LEU A 10 11.03 -0.12 8.34
N GLY A 11 10.36 -0.20 9.48
CA GLY A 11 10.40 -1.40 10.31
C GLY A 11 9.78 -2.59 9.57
N ALA A 12 9.94 -3.78 10.16
CA ALA A 12 9.40 -5.00 9.58
C ALA A 12 7.89 -4.92 9.40
N ASP A 13 7.19 -4.32 10.36
CA ASP A 13 5.74 -4.22 10.37
C ASP A 13 5.24 -3.22 9.31
N GLU A 14 5.87 -2.04 9.16
CA GLU A 14 5.49 -1.09 8.10
C GLU A 14 5.79 -1.64 6.71
N SER A 15 6.91 -2.36 6.55
CA SER A 15 7.25 -3.02 5.28
C SER A 15 6.24 -4.11 4.93
N CYS A 16 5.84 -4.92 5.91
CA CYS A 16 4.81 -5.94 5.74
C CYS A 16 3.47 -5.31 5.34
N PHE A 17 3.07 -4.22 6.01
CA PHE A 17 1.85 -3.49 5.69
C PHE A 17 1.86 -2.89 4.28
N ALA A 18 2.99 -2.31 3.85
CA ALA A 18 3.13 -1.78 2.49
C ALA A 18 3.03 -2.90 1.43
N ASN A 19 3.68 -4.04 1.68
CA ASN A 19 3.61 -5.20 0.79
C ASN A 19 2.18 -5.76 0.71
N LEU A 20 1.47 -5.84 1.84
CA LEU A 20 0.06 -6.24 1.85
C LEU A 20 -0.79 -5.33 0.95
N ILE A 21 -0.66 -4.01 1.08
CA ILE A 21 -1.45 -3.06 0.26
C ILE A 21 -1.12 -3.23 -1.22
N ALA A 22 0.16 -3.36 -1.57
CA ALA A 22 0.59 -3.53 -2.96
C ALA A 22 0.04 -4.84 -3.56
N GLU A 23 0.23 -5.96 -2.85
CA GLU A 23 -0.19 -7.28 -3.31
C GLU A 23 -1.73 -7.36 -3.40
N ALA A 24 -2.45 -6.84 -2.41
CA ALA A 24 -3.91 -6.86 -2.41
C ALA A 24 -4.53 -6.03 -3.55
N ALA A 25 -3.85 -4.98 -4.01
CA ALA A 25 -4.35 -4.07 -5.04
C ALA A 25 -3.98 -4.49 -6.47
N GLU A 26 -2.81 -5.10 -6.67
CA GLU A 26 -2.25 -5.35 -8.01
C GLU A 26 -1.80 -6.79 -8.24
N GLY A 27 -1.59 -7.57 -7.18
CA GLY A 27 -1.06 -8.92 -7.23
C GLY A 27 -2.10 -10.01 -6.99
N ASP A 28 -1.66 -11.14 -6.44
CA ASP A 28 -2.52 -12.30 -6.19
C ASP A 28 -3.30 -12.14 -4.85
N PRO A 29 -4.63 -12.29 -4.85
CA PRO A 29 -5.42 -12.24 -3.62
C PRO A 29 -5.01 -13.29 -2.58
N GLU A 30 -4.52 -14.47 -2.99
CA GLU A 30 -4.07 -15.52 -2.06
C GLU A 30 -2.75 -15.13 -1.38
N ASP A 31 -1.83 -14.51 -2.12
CA ASP A 31 -0.57 -14.00 -1.59
C ASP A 31 -0.83 -12.83 -0.63
N ALA A 32 -1.74 -11.92 -0.98
CA ALA A 32 -2.18 -10.85 -0.09
C ALA A 32 -2.78 -11.41 1.21
N MET A 33 -3.57 -12.48 1.12
CA MET A 33 -4.14 -13.15 2.29
C MET A 33 -3.05 -13.79 3.15
N LEU A 34 -2.04 -14.42 2.55
CA LEU A 34 -0.90 -14.98 3.28
C LEU A 34 -0.14 -13.87 4.03
N ILE A 35 0.16 -12.74 3.37
CA ILE A 35 0.81 -11.59 4.02
C ILE A 35 -0.05 -11.06 5.16
N ALA A 36 -1.37 -10.98 5.00
CA ALA A 36 -2.28 -10.50 6.05
C ALA A 36 -2.21 -11.34 7.34
N THR A 37 -1.90 -12.65 7.25
CA THR A 37 -1.72 -13.51 8.44
C THR A 37 -0.49 -13.15 9.29
N LEU A 38 0.44 -12.35 8.76
CA LEU A 38 1.58 -11.84 9.51
C LEU A 38 1.20 -10.66 10.43
N LEU A 39 0.06 -10.00 10.16
CA LEU A 39 -0.41 -8.80 10.87
C LEU A 39 -1.59 -9.09 11.79
N VAL A 40 -2.46 -10.02 11.39
CA VAL A 40 -3.66 -10.40 12.15
C VAL A 40 -3.78 -11.92 12.25
N ARG A 41 -4.66 -12.37 13.14
CA ARG A 41 -5.05 -13.78 13.19
C ARG A 41 -5.59 -14.25 11.84
N ALA A 42 -5.35 -15.51 11.52
CA ALA A 42 -5.72 -16.10 10.23
C ALA A 42 -7.23 -16.00 9.90
N ASP A 43 -8.10 -16.07 10.91
CA ASP A 43 -9.55 -15.90 10.74
C ASP A 43 -9.97 -14.48 10.33
N MET A 44 -9.12 -13.49 10.57
CA MET A 44 -9.34 -12.09 10.19
C MET A 44 -8.62 -11.69 8.89
N ALA A 45 -7.70 -12.53 8.38
CA ALA A 45 -6.89 -12.23 7.21
C ALA A 45 -7.72 -11.93 5.94
N PRO A 46 -8.84 -12.63 5.63
CA PRO A 46 -9.66 -12.28 4.47
C PRO A 46 -10.26 -10.88 4.56
N CYS A 47 -10.69 -10.46 5.75
CA CYS A 47 -11.25 -9.14 5.98
C CYS A 47 -10.18 -8.05 5.80
N LEU A 48 -9.00 -8.26 6.39
CA LEU A 48 -7.90 -7.30 6.26
C LEU A 48 -7.41 -7.19 4.81
N ALA A 49 -7.28 -8.31 4.08
CA ALA A 49 -6.86 -8.30 2.67
C ALA A 49 -7.85 -7.55 1.78
N ALA A 50 -9.16 -7.72 2.01
CA ALA A 50 -10.19 -6.97 1.29
C ALA A 50 -10.09 -5.46 1.53
N LEU A 51 -9.92 -5.04 2.80
CA LEU A 51 -9.73 -3.63 3.15
C LEU A 51 -8.43 -3.07 2.56
N ALA A 52 -7.35 -3.84 2.58
CA ALA A 52 -6.07 -3.45 1.99
C ALA A 52 -6.17 -3.22 0.48
N ARG A 53 -6.93 -4.07 -0.22
CA ARG A 53 -7.24 -3.89 -1.65
C ARG A 53 -7.96 -2.58 -1.90
N ASP A 54 -8.99 -2.28 -1.12
CA ASP A 54 -9.77 -1.03 -1.27
C ASP A 54 -8.88 0.21 -1.05
N VAL A 55 -8.04 0.17 -0.02
CA VAL A 55 -7.05 1.23 0.25
C VAL A 55 -6.07 1.37 -0.90
N GLY A 56 -5.43 0.28 -1.35
CA GLY A 56 -4.45 0.35 -2.43
C GLY A 56 -5.06 0.85 -3.74
N LEU A 57 -6.28 0.45 -4.06
CA LEU A 57 -6.99 0.93 -5.25
C LEU A 57 -7.38 2.41 -5.14
N ALA A 58 -7.77 2.87 -3.94
CA ALA A 58 -8.01 4.28 -3.67
C ALA A 58 -6.74 5.12 -3.82
N LEU A 59 -5.61 4.67 -3.25
CA LEU A 59 -4.31 5.33 -3.39
C LEU A 59 -3.87 5.41 -4.85
N LYS A 60 -4.03 4.33 -5.61
CA LYS A 60 -3.73 4.30 -7.05
C LYS A 60 -4.56 5.33 -7.82
N ARG A 61 -5.87 5.43 -7.54
CA ARG A 61 -6.75 6.44 -8.15
C ARG A 61 -6.33 7.86 -7.78
N MET A 62 -6.00 8.12 -6.51
CA MET A 62 -5.52 9.42 -6.06
C MET A 62 -4.20 9.81 -6.74
N SER A 63 -3.26 8.88 -6.84
CA SER A 63 -1.97 9.08 -7.51
C SER A 63 -2.15 9.39 -9.00
N LEU A 64 -3.00 8.64 -9.70
CA LEU A 64 -3.31 8.88 -11.12
C LEU A 64 -3.98 10.25 -11.34
N ARG A 65 -4.90 10.65 -10.46
CA ARG A 65 -5.55 11.97 -10.51
C ARG A 65 -4.55 13.10 -10.25
N SER A 66 -3.68 12.94 -9.26
CA SER A 66 -2.63 13.90 -8.93
C SER A 66 -1.65 14.10 -10.08
N ARG A 67 -1.19 13.00 -10.69
CA ARG A 67 -0.35 13.05 -11.90
C ARG A 67 -1.04 13.78 -13.05
N LYS A 68 -2.31 13.48 -13.32
CA LYS A 68 -3.08 14.16 -14.36
C LYS A 68 -3.16 15.67 -14.10
N ALA A 69 -3.44 16.08 -12.87
CA ALA A 69 -3.48 17.50 -12.49
C ALA A 69 -2.13 18.20 -12.67
N SER A 70 -1.03 17.55 -12.28
CA SER A 70 0.33 18.09 -12.46
C SER A 70 0.70 18.26 -13.93
N VAL A 71 0.33 17.31 -14.80
CA VAL A 71 0.58 17.40 -16.25
C VAL A 71 -0.21 18.53 -16.89
N THR A 72 -1.47 18.74 -16.47
CA THR A 72 -2.30 19.86 -16.95
C THR A 72 -1.74 21.21 -16.53
N LEU A 73 -1.15 21.33 -15.34
CA LEU A 73 -0.56 22.59 -14.87
C LEU A 73 0.81 22.91 -15.52
N GLY A 74 1.58 21.88 -15.89
CA GLY A 74 2.85 22.06 -16.60
C GLY A 74 2.73 22.43 -18.08
N THR A 75 1.55 22.24 -18.69
CA THR A 75 1.29 22.56 -20.11
C THR A 75 0.76 23.97 -20.35
N THR A 76 0.50 24.75 -19.29
CA THR A 76 0.07 26.16 -19.37
C THR A 76 1.21 27.18 -19.23
N VAL A 77 2.47 26.75 -19.33
CA VAL A 77 3.64 27.65 -19.38
C VAL A 77 4.10 27.79 -20.83
N HIS A 78 3.31 28.52 -21.63
CA HIS A 78 3.71 29.08 -22.92
C HIS A 78 3.35 30.56 -22.93
#